data_AF-A0A257JXT1-F1
#
_entry.id   AF-A0A257JXT1-F1
#
_cell.length_a   1.000
_cell.length_b   1.000
_cell.length_c   1.000
_cell.angle_alpha   90.00
_cell.angle_beta   90.00
_cell.angle_gamma   90.00
#
_symmetry.space_group_name_H-M   'P 1'
#
loop_
_entity.id
_entity.type
_entity.pdbx_description
1 polymer ?
#
loop_
_entity_poly.entity_id
_entity_poly.type
_entity_poly.pdbx_seq_one_letter_code
_entity_poly.pdbx_strand_id
1 'polypeptide(L)'
;MRRFILFFLLFNGIVTNAQPTPQEAQALTTAEVDRATQLYSELLSSRTSQEKDKAGMELLTRLNRKDVPTALINEQEWHDWVAKNLFSTKFKSVAEADALRAENLRLTKQLVLENKEFFDLVAKASQAQIVQIMGKRKFALPDVK
;
A
#
# COMPACT_ATOMS: atom_id res chain seq x y z
N MET A 1 10.37 7.55 3.31
CA MET A 1 10.60 6.35 2.44
C MET A 1 9.81 5.11 2.85
N ARG A 2 9.68 4.74 4.14
CA ARG A 2 9.03 3.47 4.56
C ARG A 2 7.54 3.30 4.22
N ARG A 3 6.74 4.37 4.15
CA ARG A 3 5.31 4.31 3.76
C ARG A 3 5.09 4.04 2.26
N PHE A 4 6.08 4.40 1.44
CA PHE A 4 6.03 4.25 -0.02
C PHE A 4 6.11 2.77 -0.43
N ILE A 5 6.94 1.99 0.28
CA ILE A 5 7.19 0.57 -0.02
C ILE A 5 5.97 -0.30 0.31
N LEU A 6 5.25 0.00 1.40
CA LEU A 6 3.99 -0.70 1.73
C LEU A 6 2.88 -0.41 0.73
N PHE A 7 2.80 0.81 0.19
CA PHE A 7 1.84 1.17 -0.85
C PHE A 7 2.19 0.44 -2.16
N PHE A 8 3.46 0.47 -2.58
CA PHE A 8 3.95 -0.14 -3.81
C PHE A 8 3.88 -1.68 -3.83
N LEU A 9 4.16 -2.35 -2.70
CA LEU A 9 4.13 -3.81 -2.59
C LEU A 9 2.69 -4.35 -2.58
N LEU A 10 1.74 -3.63 -1.97
CA LEU A 10 0.31 -4.01 -2.03
C LEU A 10 -0.34 -3.63 -3.37
N PHE A 11 0.19 -2.63 -4.09
CA PHE A 11 -0.31 -2.22 -5.40
C PHE A 11 0.03 -3.22 -6.52
N ASN A 12 1.29 -3.67 -6.59
CA ASN A 12 1.72 -4.58 -7.67
C ASN A 12 1.06 -5.96 -7.59
N GLY A 13 0.64 -6.41 -6.40
CA GLY A 13 -0.03 -7.69 -6.23
C GLY A 13 -1.51 -7.73 -6.64
N ILE A 14 -2.20 -6.57 -6.69
CA ILE A 14 -3.63 -6.50 -6.98
C ILE A 14 -3.89 -6.04 -8.42
N VAL A 15 -3.00 -5.25 -9.01
CA VAL A 15 -3.15 -4.72 -10.39
C VAL A 15 -2.71 -5.74 -11.47
N THR A 16 -2.10 -6.86 -11.09
CA THR A 16 -1.47 -7.82 -12.03
C THR A 16 -2.41 -8.78 -12.76
N ASN A 17 -3.73 -8.74 -12.53
CA ASN A 17 -4.69 -9.55 -13.31
C ASN A 17 -5.28 -8.85 -14.55
N ALA A 18 -4.84 -7.62 -14.85
CA ALA A 18 -5.12 -7.00 -16.15
C ALA A 18 -3.86 -7.12 -17.02
N GLN A 19 -3.90 -8.03 -17.99
CA GLN A 19 -2.92 -8.14 -19.06
C GLN A 19 -2.64 -6.73 -19.63
N PRO A 20 -1.38 -6.26 -19.65
CA PRO A 20 -1.08 -4.95 -20.21
C PRO A 20 -1.29 -5.03 -21.72
N THR A 21 -2.41 -4.50 -22.21
CA THR A 21 -2.45 -4.02 -23.60
C THR A 21 -1.36 -2.95 -23.73
N PRO A 22 -0.55 -2.96 -24.81
CA PRO A 22 0.45 -1.93 -25.06
C PRO A 22 -0.25 -0.64 -25.48
N GLN A 23 -0.97 -0.02 -24.54
CA GLN A 23 -1.25 1.40 -24.60
C GLN A 23 0.02 2.05 -24.10
N GLU A 24 0.78 2.64 -25.02
CA GLU A 24 1.81 3.62 -24.70
C GLU A 24 1.28 4.47 -23.57
N ALA A 25 1.88 4.33 -22.38
CA ALA A 25 1.47 5.08 -21.21
C ALA A 25 1.65 6.57 -21.55
N GLN A 26 0.58 7.21 -22.03
CA GLN A 26 0.56 8.64 -22.26
C GLN A 26 0.74 9.26 -20.88
N ALA A 27 1.93 9.82 -20.67
CA ALA A 27 2.25 10.54 -19.46
C ALA A 27 1.11 11.51 -19.15
N LEU A 28 0.67 11.53 -17.88
CA LEU A 28 -0.40 12.41 -17.45
C LEU A 28 -0.14 13.85 -17.88
N THR A 29 -1.18 14.56 -18.31
CA THR A 29 -1.12 16.01 -18.50
C THR A 29 -0.86 16.72 -17.17
N THR A 30 -0.43 17.99 -17.23
CA THR A 30 -0.24 18.80 -16.02
C THR A 30 -1.51 18.87 -15.16
N ALA A 31 -2.68 19.03 -15.81
CA ALA A 31 -3.97 19.06 -15.13
C ALA A 31 -4.29 17.72 -14.42
N GLU A 32 -3.99 16.59 -15.06
CA GLU A 32 -4.15 15.27 -14.45
C GLU A 32 -3.18 15.03 -13.29
N VAL A 33 -1.94 15.53 -13.38
CA VAL A 33 -0.98 15.48 -12.26
C VAL A 33 -1.49 16.30 -11.07
N ASP A 34 -2.02 17.49 -11.31
CA ASP A 34 -2.57 18.33 -10.23
C ASP A 34 -3.84 17.73 -9.63
N ARG A 35 -4.72 17.15 -10.46
CA ARG A 35 -5.89 16.39 -10.00
C ARG A 35 -5.50 15.18 -9.16
N ALA A 36 -4.54 14.38 -9.62
CA ALA A 36 -4.02 13.23 -8.87
C ALA A 36 -3.37 13.67 -7.54
N THR A 37 -2.70 14.82 -7.52
CA THR A 37 -2.12 15.40 -6.29
C THR A 37 -3.20 15.78 -5.27
N GLN A 38 -4.30 16.39 -5.74
CA GLN A 38 -5.45 16.70 -4.88
C GLN A 38 -6.09 15.42 -4.33
N LEU A 39 -6.42 14.47 -5.21
CA LEU A 39 -7.02 13.20 -4.83
C LEU A 39 -6.14 12.41 -3.86
N TYR A 40 -4.82 12.45 -4.03
CA TYR A 40 -3.89 11.83 -3.07
C TYR A 40 -4.01 12.46 -1.68
N SER A 41 -4.19 13.79 -1.60
CA SER A 41 -4.37 14.47 -0.32
C SER A 41 -5.70 14.10 0.36
N GLU A 42 -6.77 13.94 -0.41
CA GLU A 42 -8.07 13.47 0.05
C GLU A 42 -8.01 12.00 0.50
N LEU A 43 -7.32 11.15 -0.27
CA LEU A 43 -7.06 9.77 0.08
C LEU A 43 -6.37 9.66 1.45
N LEU A 44 -5.32 10.45 1.68
CA LEU A 44 -4.56 10.42 2.93
C LEU A 44 -5.36 10.91 4.14
N SER A 45 -6.34 11.79 3.95
CA SER A 45 -7.22 12.25 5.04
C SER A 45 -8.42 11.32 5.26
N SER A 46 -8.68 10.39 4.36
CA SER A 46 -9.79 9.43 4.50
C SER A 46 -9.61 8.53 5.73
N ARG A 47 -10.74 8.18 6.33
CA ARG A 47 -10.79 7.22 7.45
C ARG A 47 -10.19 5.87 7.04
N THR A 48 -10.53 5.37 5.86
CA THR A 48 -10.03 4.10 5.32
C THR A 48 -8.51 4.10 5.21
N SER A 49 -7.89 5.20 4.78
CA SER A 49 -6.42 5.31 4.74
C SER A 49 -5.79 5.26 6.13
N GLN A 50 -6.39 5.93 7.11
CA GLN A 50 -5.88 5.93 8.49
C GLN A 50 -6.00 4.54 9.14
N GLU A 51 -7.13 3.86 8.92
CA GLU A 51 -7.34 2.48 9.41
C GLU A 51 -6.39 1.49 8.73
N LYS A 52 -6.19 1.62 7.41
CA LYS A 52 -5.21 0.82 6.66
C LYS A 52 -3.79 1.04 7.18
N ASP A 53 -3.40 2.28 7.44
CA ASP A 53 -2.08 2.62 7.98
C ASP A 53 -1.88 2.02 9.38
N LYS A 54 -2.90 2.11 10.25
CA LYS A 54 -2.87 1.48 11.57
C LYS A 54 -2.70 -0.04 11.48
N ALA A 55 -3.52 -0.72 10.66
CA ALA A 55 -3.43 -2.16 10.45
C ALA A 55 -2.07 -2.57 9.86
N GLY A 56 -1.53 -1.78 8.93
CA GLY A 56 -0.21 -2.03 8.32
C GLY A 56 0.93 -1.87 9.32
N MET A 57 0.88 -0.83 10.17
CA MET A 57 1.86 -0.64 11.25
C MET A 57 1.77 -1.73 12.31
N GLU A 58 0.57 -2.18 12.66
CA GLU A 58 0.41 -3.32 13.57
C GLU A 58 1.04 -4.58 12.95
N LEU A 59 0.74 -4.88 11.69
CA LEU A 59 1.28 -6.03 10.99
C LEU A 59 2.82 -5.99 10.92
N LEU A 60 3.43 -4.84 10.59
CA LEU A 60 4.89 -4.68 10.63
C LEU A 60 5.47 -4.86 12.04
N THR A 61 4.81 -4.29 13.04
CA THR A 61 5.24 -4.40 14.44
C THR A 61 5.21 -5.86 14.90
N ARG A 62 4.17 -6.60 14.50
CA ARG A 62 4.00 -8.01 14.81
C ARG A 62 4.95 -8.91 14.05
N LEU A 63 5.28 -8.58 12.80
CA LEU A 63 6.30 -9.28 12.04
C LEU A 63 7.67 -9.22 12.72
N ASN A 64 7.95 -8.18 13.52
CA ASN A 64 9.22 -8.00 14.24
C ASN A 64 10.44 -7.99 13.31
N ARG A 65 10.25 -7.64 12.02
CA ARG A 65 11.31 -7.56 11.01
C ARG A 65 11.33 -6.17 10.39
N LYS A 66 12.53 -5.73 9.99
CA LYS A 66 12.74 -4.49 9.24
C LYS A 66 12.31 -4.62 7.77
N ASP A 67 12.21 -5.85 7.29
CA ASP A 67 11.88 -6.18 5.91
C ASP A 67 10.48 -6.81 5.83
N VAL A 68 9.71 -6.32 4.88
CA VAL A 68 8.35 -6.75 4.60
C VAL A 68 8.43 -8.02 3.73
N PRO A 69 7.91 -9.18 4.17
CA PRO A 69 7.92 -10.37 3.33
C PRO A 69 7.15 -10.14 2.03
N THR A 70 7.71 -10.55 0.89
CA THR A 70 6.98 -10.62 -0.39
C THR A 70 5.73 -11.51 -0.29
N ALA A 71 5.78 -12.48 0.62
CA ALA A 71 4.69 -13.38 0.99
C ALA A 71 3.40 -12.68 1.44
N LEU A 72 3.39 -11.38 1.77
CA LEU A 72 2.16 -10.68 2.17
C LEU A 72 1.06 -10.69 1.10
N ILE A 73 1.43 -10.87 -0.16
CA ILE A 73 0.49 -10.83 -1.28
C ILE A 73 -0.22 -12.18 -1.42
N ASN A 74 0.53 -13.28 -1.43
CA ASN A 74 -0.01 -14.63 -1.60
C ASN A 74 -0.44 -15.23 -0.26
N GLU A 75 -1.68 -15.73 -0.18
CA GLU A 75 -2.23 -16.26 1.06
C GLU A 75 -1.52 -17.52 1.56
N GLN A 76 -1.23 -18.45 0.66
CA GLN A 76 -0.54 -19.68 1.01
C GLN A 76 0.91 -19.40 1.43
N GLU A 77 1.62 -18.56 0.67
CA GLU A 77 3.01 -18.21 1.01
C GLU A 77 3.09 -17.45 2.33
N TRP A 78 2.12 -16.55 2.60
CA TRP A 78 1.99 -15.88 3.89
C TRP A 78 1.81 -16.88 5.02
N HIS A 79 0.82 -17.76 4.89
CA HIS A 79 0.47 -18.74 5.90
C HIS A 79 1.66 -19.66 6.21
N ASP A 80 2.29 -20.22 5.17
CA ASP A 80 3.47 -21.09 5.30
C ASP A 80 4.65 -20.36 5.92
N TRP A 81 4.87 -19.09 5.55
CA TRP A 81 5.94 -18.29 6.10
C TRP A 81 5.71 -18.01 7.59
N VAL A 82 4.49 -17.60 8.00
CA VAL A 82 4.18 -17.35 9.40
C VAL A 82 4.29 -18.65 10.20
N ALA A 83 3.77 -19.76 9.70
CA ALA A 83 3.86 -21.07 10.36
C ALA A 83 5.33 -21.46 10.65
N LYS A 84 6.22 -21.25 9.68
CA LYS A 84 7.67 -21.52 9.82
C LYS A 84 8.38 -20.54 10.74
N ASN A 85 7.90 -19.30 10.85
CA ASN A 85 8.61 -18.21 11.53
C ASN A 85 7.92 -17.70 12.80
N LEU A 86 6.85 -18.36 13.26
CA LEU A 86 5.99 -17.85 14.35
C LEU A 86 6.79 -17.44 15.59
N PHE A 87 7.79 -18.25 15.97
CA PHE A 87 8.68 -18.01 17.11
C PHE A 87 9.56 -16.75 16.99
N SER A 88 9.77 -16.23 15.77
CA SER A 88 10.54 -15.02 15.50
C SER A 88 9.67 -13.76 15.36
N THR A 89 8.35 -13.95 15.37
CA THR A 89 7.34 -12.89 15.29
C THR A 89 6.74 -12.59 16.67
N LYS A 90 5.89 -11.58 16.76
CA LYS A 90 5.04 -11.27 17.92
C LYS A 90 3.58 -11.68 17.72
N PHE A 91 3.31 -12.55 16.74
CA PHE A 91 2.00 -13.18 16.60
C PHE A 91 1.87 -14.30 17.64
N LYS A 92 0.68 -14.41 18.23
CA LYS A 92 0.30 -15.47 19.17
C LYS A 92 -0.02 -16.78 18.46
N SER A 93 -0.48 -16.69 17.21
CA SER A 93 -0.82 -17.83 16.38
C SER A 93 -0.78 -17.46 14.89
N VAL A 94 -0.73 -18.48 14.03
CA VAL A 94 -0.88 -18.28 12.58
C VAL A 94 -2.23 -17.66 12.24
N ALA A 95 -3.30 -18.08 12.92
CA ALA A 95 -4.64 -17.53 12.73
C ALA A 95 -4.73 -16.02 13.05
N GLU A 96 -4.03 -15.53 14.09
CA GLU A 96 -3.96 -14.09 14.37
C GLU A 96 -3.27 -13.34 13.22
N ALA A 97 -2.19 -13.90 12.68
CA ALA A 97 -1.45 -13.30 11.57
C ALA A 97 -2.31 -13.25 10.30
N ASP A 98 -3.00 -14.33 9.98
CA ASP A 98 -3.91 -14.44 8.83
C ASP A 98 -5.06 -13.44 8.94
N ALA A 99 -5.67 -13.31 10.12
CA ALA A 99 -6.74 -12.34 10.36
C ALA A 99 -6.27 -10.89 10.16
N LEU A 100 -5.08 -10.55 10.69
CA LEU A 100 -4.53 -9.20 10.55
C LEU A 100 -4.15 -8.88 9.10
N ARG A 101 -3.61 -9.86 8.36
CA ARG A 101 -3.35 -9.74 6.92
C ARG A 101 -4.66 -9.54 6.14
N ALA A 102 -5.67 -10.37 6.42
CA ALA A 102 -6.97 -10.30 5.73
C ALA A 102 -7.63 -8.93 5.93
N GLU A 103 -7.58 -8.38 7.14
CA GLU A 103 -8.09 -7.03 7.42
C GLU A 103 -7.29 -5.95 6.66
N ASN A 104 -5.96 -6.06 6.63
CA ASN A 104 -5.14 -5.12 5.86
C ASN A 104 -5.47 -5.16 4.35
N LEU A 105 -5.72 -6.36 3.81
CA LEU A 105 -6.10 -6.56 2.42
C LEU A 105 -7.52 -6.02 2.15
N ARG A 106 -8.47 -6.25 3.07
CA ARG A 106 -9.83 -5.71 2.99
C ARG A 106 -9.82 -4.18 2.94
N LEU A 107 -9.08 -3.54 3.86
CA LEU A 107 -8.91 -2.08 3.89
C LEU A 107 -8.21 -1.56 2.63
N THR A 108 -7.24 -2.30 2.09
CA THR A 108 -6.59 -1.95 0.82
C THR A 108 -7.58 -1.97 -0.34
N LYS A 109 -8.40 -3.01 -0.47
CA LYS A 109 -9.45 -3.10 -1.49
C LYS A 109 -10.47 -1.97 -1.34
N GLN A 110 -10.90 -1.70 -0.12
CA GLN A 110 -11.83 -0.61 0.17
C GLN A 110 -11.25 0.75 -0.23
N LEU A 111 -9.99 1.02 0.12
CA LEU A 111 -9.30 2.26 -0.25
C LEU A 111 -9.25 2.44 -1.77
N VAL A 112 -8.98 1.36 -2.52
CA VAL A 112 -8.95 1.37 -3.99
C VAL A 112 -10.33 1.67 -4.58
N LEU A 113 -11.38 1.03 -4.07
CA LEU A 113 -12.74 1.25 -4.55
C LEU A 113 -13.22 2.68 -4.28
N GLU A 114 -12.95 3.22 -3.08
CA GLU A 114 -13.34 4.57 -2.69
C GLU A 114 -12.59 5.66 -3.46
N ASN A 115 -11.38 5.37 -3.93
CA ASN A 115 -10.50 6.35 -4.59
C ASN A 115 -10.13 5.93 -6.02
N LYS A 116 -11.07 5.30 -6.74
CA LYS A 116 -10.83 4.72 -8.07
C LYS A 116 -10.17 5.69 -9.05
N GLU A 117 -10.63 6.94 -9.10
CA GLU A 117 -10.09 7.98 -10.00
C GLU A 117 -8.59 8.22 -9.76
N PHE A 118 -8.17 8.32 -8.49
CA PHE A 118 -6.76 8.46 -8.14
C PHE A 118 -5.93 7.30 -8.68
N PHE A 119 -6.43 6.08 -8.47
CA PHE A 119 -5.72 4.87 -8.87
C PHE A 119 -5.69 4.66 -10.38
N ASP A 120 -6.74 5.05 -11.09
CA ASP A 120 -6.75 5.07 -12.56
C ASP A 120 -5.71 6.06 -13.12
N LEU A 121 -5.54 7.23 -12.49
CA LEU A 121 -4.52 8.22 -12.87
C LEU A 121 -3.10 7.72 -12.58
N VAL A 122 -2.87 7.15 -11.39
CA VAL A 122 -1.56 6.60 -11.01
C VAL A 122 -1.16 5.43 -11.91
N ALA A 123 -2.10 4.61 -12.39
CA ALA A 123 -1.82 3.52 -13.32
C ALA A 123 -1.28 3.99 -14.68
N LYS A 124 -1.58 5.22 -15.10
CA LYS A 124 -1.09 5.84 -16.34
C LYS A 124 0.16 6.69 -16.14
N ALA A 125 0.44 7.09 -14.90
CA ALA A 125 1.52 7.99 -14.56
C ALA A 125 2.90 7.34 -14.76
N SER A 126 3.85 8.10 -15.28
CA SER A 126 5.26 7.70 -15.23
C SER A 126 5.78 7.67 -13.79
N GLN A 127 6.88 6.94 -13.55
CA GLN A 127 7.52 6.90 -12.23
C GLN A 127 7.87 8.31 -11.70
N ALA A 128 8.33 9.21 -12.57
CA ALA A 128 8.65 10.59 -12.20
C ALA A 128 7.40 11.36 -11.74
N GLN A 129 6.27 11.18 -12.44
CA GLN A 129 4.99 11.81 -12.07
C GLN A 129 4.42 11.22 -10.79
N ILE A 130 4.57 9.92 -10.55
CA ILE A 130 4.20 9.27 -9.29
C ILE A 130 4.98 9.91 -8.12
N VAL A 131 6.29 10.10 -8.28
CA VAL A 131 7.13 10.79 -7.28
C VAL A 131 6.67 12.23 -7.08
N GLN A 132 6.29 12.94 -8.15
CA GLN A 132 5.78 14.31 -8.04
C GLN A 132 4.44 14.36 -7.28
N ILE A 133 3.47 13.53 -7.65
CA ILE A 133 2.14 13.44 -7.03
C ILE A 133 2.26 13.17 -5.53
N MET A 134 3.12 12.21 -5.16
CA MET A 134 3.27 11.76 -3.77
C MET A 134 4.29 12.57 -2.96
N GLY A 135 5.21 13.26 -3.64
CA GLY A 135 6.33 14.00 -3.05
C GLY A 135 6.05 15.46 -2.72
N LYS A 136 4.94 16.04 -3.20
CA LYS A 136 4.57 17.45 -2.93
C LYS A 136 4.24 17.75 -1.44
N ARG A 137 4.24 16.77 -0.53
CA ARG A 137 4.28 17.02 0.93
C ARG A 137 5.71 16.86 1.45
N LYS A 138 6.30 17.98 1.92
CA LYS A 138 7.29 17.91 3.01
C LYS A 138 6.59 17.19 4.16
N PHE A 139 7.00 15.97 4.46
CA PHE A 139 6.59 15.28 5.67
C PHE A 139 7.08 16.13 6.85
N ALA A 140 6.20 16.91 7.47
CA ALA A 140 6.41 17.35 8.83
C ALA A 140 6.37 16.07 9.69
N LEU A 141 7.53 15.46 9.88
CA LEU A 141 7.71 14.51 10.96
C LEU A 141 7.53 15.31 12.25
N PRO A 142 6.72 14.85 13.22
CA PRO A 142 6.79 15.44 14.55
C PRO A 142 8.23 15.26 15.05
N ASP A 143 8.87 16.37 15.44
CA ASP A 143 10.14 16.34 16.14
C ASP A 143 9.95 15.52 17.41
N VAL A 144 10.49 14.31 17.41
CA VAL A 144 10.62 13.52 18.63
C VAL A 144 11.86 14.08 19.33
N LYS A 145 11.62 14.95 20.31
CA LYS A 145 12.61 15.38 21.31
C LYS A 145 12.96 14.23 22.24
#